data_AF-A0A2G8RG85-F1
#
_entry.id   AF-A0A2G8RG85-F1
#
_cell.length_a   1.000
_cell.length_b   1.000
_cell.length_c   1.000
_cell.angle_alpha   90.00
_cell.angle_beta   90.00
_cell.angle_gamma   90.00
#
_symmetry.space_group_name_H-M   'P 1'
#
loop_
_entity.id
_entity.type
_entity.pdbx_description
1 polymer ?
#
loop_
_entity_poly.entity_id
_entity_poly.type
_entity_poly.pdbx_seq_one_letter_code
_entity_poly.pdbx_strand_id
1 'polypeptide(L)'
;MAMTVILKYLDTLTGGRKRYRRRFPKHLRTILKKEFFQEPMQVREGAALVREHEYLTRLFDTVVSKAEAMATGTTVQTPRDKWLAAIAEADRIEAESVGLDDVYDEYIGVEIDPGRRETIADSVADARGDPVLVKALLNPSAPTPEVTLQDAVNIYLEERLSGPENEAGRVRLSRVFKRVKEALGDLSSIALVDLKRKDSRALRDFMLNSSRNGGGTLKPATVHRELNLVRAVVSAALAASSATLEATKRQSDRSLRQQLFQIEDLQAEISELRAGGETLEARINARVQAGTA
;
A
#
# COMPACT_ATOMS: atom_id res chain seq x y z
N MET A 1 -13.52 -49.51 -8.04
CA MET A 1 -12.09 -49.17 -8.17
C MET A 1 -11.72 -48.25 -7.01
N ALA A 2 -10.89 -48.68 -6.08
CA ALA A 2 -10.46 -47.84 -4.96
C ALA A 2 -9.32 -46.92 -5.44
N MET A 3 -9.55 -45.61 -5.54
CA MET A 3 -8.49 -44.64 -5.84
C MET A 3 -7.55 -44.53 -4.65
N THR A 4 -6.31 -44.96 -4.83
CA THR A 4 -5.24 -44.83 -3.84
C THR A 4 -4.54 -43.49 -4.05
N VAL A 5 -4.78 -42.53 -3.15
CA VAL A 5 -4.14 -41.20 -3.20
C VAL A 5 -2.84 -41.25 -2.40
N ILE A 6 -1.69 -41.07 -3.07
CA ILE A 6 -0.38 -41.00 -2.43
C ILE A 6 -0.14 -39.56 -1.93
N LEU A 7 -0.26 -39.35 -0.63
CA LEU A 7 -0.01 -38.04 0.00
C LEU A 7 1.50 -37.85 0.27
N LYS A 8 2.08 -36.79 -0.30
CA LYS A 8 3.51 -36.45 -0.16
C LYS A 8 3.82 -35.80 1.19
N TYR A 9 5.07 -35.90 1.65
CA TYR A 9 5.59 -35.23 2.87
C TYR A 9 4.91 -35.66 4.18
N LEU A 10 4.42 -36.89 4.20
CA LEU A 10 3.71 -37.48 5.32
C LEU A 10 4.64 -38.48 6.01
N ASP A 11 4.82 -38.31 7.32
CA ASP A 11 5.71 -39.13 8.13
C ASP A 11 4.88 -39.80 9.24
N THR A 12 5.02 -41.12 9.37
CA THR A 12 4.25 -41.93 10.31
C THR A 12 5.03 -42.12 11.60
N LEU A 13 4.45 -41.67 12.71
CA LEU A 13 4.99 -41.84 14.05
C LEU A 13 4.53 -43.16 14.70
N THR A 14 5.18 -43.52 15.79
CA THR A 14 4.75 -44.59 16.69
C THR A 14 3.29 -44.39 17.12
N GLY A 15 2.49 -45.45 17.01
CA GLY A 15 1.05 -45.43 17.33
C GLY A 15 0.13 -44.94 16.22
N GLY A 16 0.59 -44.94 14.95
CA GLY A 16 -0.26 -44.63 13.79
C GLY A 16 -0.61 -43.15 13.64
N ARG A 17 0.03 -42.27 14.43
CA ARG A 17 -0.09 -40.82 14.29
C ARG A 17 0.68 -40.36 13.05
N LYS A 18 0.12 -39.38 12.36
CA LYS A 18 0.70 -38.83 11.13
C LYS A 18 1.20 -37.41 11.39
N ARG A 19 2.33 -37.04 10.80
CA ARG A 19 2.81 -35.65 10.79
C ARG A 19 3.09 -35.22 9.36
N TYR A 20 2.79 -33.97 9.06
CA TYR A 20 3.26 -33.33 7.85
C TYR A 20 4.67 -32.80 8.11
N ARG A 21 5.65 -33.24 7.32
CA ARG A 21 7.06 -32.82 7.45
C ARG A 21 7.63 -32.44 6.10
N ARG A 22 7.82 -31.15 5.86
CA ARG A 22 8.46 -30.60 4.65
C ARG A 22 9.68 -29.76 5.01
N ARG A 23 10.78 -29.89 4.26
CA ARG A 23 12.00 -29.08 4.46
C ARG A 23 11.79 -27.68 3.92
N PHE A 24 12.21 -26.67 4.67
CA PHE A 24 12.29 -25.30 4.15
C PHE A 24 13.43 -25.18 3.12
N PRO A 25 13.27 -24.33 2.08
CA PRO A 25 14.34 -23.96 1.15
C PRO A 25 15.59 -23.46 1.89
N LYS A 26 16.79 -23.82 1.40
CA LYS A 26 18.07 -23.58 2.11
C LYS A 26 18.29 -22.13 2.53
N HIS A 27 17.90 -21.18 1.68
CA HIS A 27 18.09 -19.75 1.92
C HIS A 27 17.13 -19.18 2.98
N LEU A 28 15.97 -19.82 3.22
CA LEU A 28 15.00 -19.40 4.24
C LEU A 28 15.29 -19.96 5.62
N ARG A 29 16.09 -21.02 5.72
CA ARG A 29 16.42 -21.67 7.02
C ARG A 29 17.14 -20.72 7.97
N THR A 30 18.00 -19.85 7.43
CA THR A 30 18.72 -18.85 8.22
C THR A 30 17.76 -17.78 8.77
N ILE A 31 16.71 -17.46 8.03
CA ILE A 31 15.74 -16.41 8.36
C ILE A 31 14.69 -16.95 9.34
N LEU A 32 14.12 -18.11 9.03
CA LEU A 32 13.11 -18.77 9.86
C LEU A 32 13.71 -19.48 11.09
N LYS A 33 15.04 -19.65 11.15
CA LYS A 33 15.76 -20.43 12.16
C LYS A 33 15.22 -21.86 12.36
N LYS A 34 14.52 -22.38 11.36
CA LYS A 34 13.88 -23.70 11.34
C LYS A 34 14.25 -24.41 10.05
N GLU A 35 14.62 -25.69 10.15
CA GLU A 35 14.98 -26.49 8.97
C GLU A 35 13.76 -27.18 8.34
N PHE A 36 12.77 -27.55 9.16
CA PHE A 36 11.58 -28.27 8.75
C PHE A 36 10.33 -27.56 9.24
N PHE A 37 9.30 -27.57 8.39
CA PHE A 37 7.93 -27.36 8.80
C PHE A 37 7.39 -28.72 9.26
N GLN A 38 6.98 -28.81 10.52
CA GLN A 38 6.51 -30.04 11.14
C GLN A 38 5.24 -29.73 11.91
N GLU A 39 4.12 -30.29 11.46
CA GLU A 39 2.83 -30.16 12.14
C GLU A 39 2.22 -31.55 12.33
N PRO A 40 1.78 -31.90 13.56
CA PRO A 40 1.05 -33.14 13.79
C PRO A 40 -0.32 -33.07 13.14
N MET A 41 -0.71 -34.11 12.42
CA MET A 41 -2.04 -34.23 11.86
C MET A 41 -2.99 -34.81 12.91
N GLN A 42 -4.16 -34.20 13.07
CA GLN A 42 -5.18 -34.65 14.00
C GLN A 42 -5.92 -35.87 13.46
N VAL A 43 -6.14 -35.91 12.13
CA VAL A 43 -6.87 -36.98 11.47
C VAL A 43 -5.92 -38.10 11.05
N ARG A 44 -6.36 -39.35 11.22
CA ARG A 44 -5.54 -40.54 10.92
C ARG A 44 -5.79 -41.12 9.53
N GLU A 45 -7.05 -41.14 9.05
CA GLU A 45 -7.44 -41.81 7.80
C GLU A 45 -8.62 -41.11 7.10
N GLY A 46 -8.87 -41.50 5.84
CA GLY A 46 -10.03 -41.07 5.06
C GLY A 46 -9.90 -39.72 4.36
N ALA A 47 -11.02 -39.21 3.82
CA ALA A 47 -11.06 -37.97 3.06
C ALA A 47 -10.70 -36.72 3.89
N ALA A 48 -10.93 -36.76 5.21
CA ALA A 48 -10.56 -35.68 6.12
C ALA A 48 -9.02 -35.53 6.24
N LEU A 49 -8.26 -36.63 6.13
CA LEU A 49 -6.80 -36.58 6.08
C LEU A 49 -6.29 -35.83 4.83
N VAL A 50 -6.95 -36.03 3.69
CA VAL A 50 -6.59 -35.35 2.43
C VAL A 50 -6.83 -33.84 2.56
N ARG A 51 -7.96 -33.43 3.14
CA ARG A 51 -8.26 -32.01 3.37
C ARG A 51 -7.28 -31.35 4.33
N GLU A 52 -6.93 -32.02 5.42
CA GLU A 52 -5.94 -31.54 6.38
C GLU A 52 -4.54 -31.45 5.74
N HIS A 53 -4.19 -32.41 4.88
CA HIS A 53 -2.94 -32.38 4.10
C HIS A 53 -2.88 -31.20 3.13
N GLU A 54 -3.96 -30.93 2.40
CA GLU A 54 -4.05 -29.76 1.51
C GLU A 54 -3.96 -28.45 2.29
N TYR A 55 -4.61 -28.36 3.44
CA TYR A 55 -4.53 -27.21 4.33
C TYR A 55 -3.09 -26.97 4.80
N LEU A 56 -2.39 -28.00 5.30
CA LEU A 56 -1.01 -27.90 5.74
C LEU A 56 -0.04 -27.58 4.60
N THR A 57 -0.33 -28.05 3.38
CA THR A 57 0.45 -27.69 2.20
C THR A 57 0.28 -26.22 1.84
N ARG A 58 -0.96 -25.69 1.84
CA ARG A 58 -1.20 -24.26 1.63
C ARG A 58 -0.55 -23.41 2.72
N LEU A 59 -0.67 -23.83 3.98
CA LEU A 59 -0.05 -23.13 5.11
C LEU A 59 1.48 -23.07 4.96
N PHE A 60 2.10 -24.17 4.55
CA PHE A 60 3.53 -24.20 4.24
C PHE A 60 3.86 -23.20 3.12
N ASP A 61 3.12 -23.21 2.02
CA ASP A 61 3.38 -22.33 0.89
C ASP A 61 3.21 -20.85 1.29
N THR A 62 2.24 -20.51 2.17
CA THR A 62 2.09 -19.17 2.77
C THR A 62 3.25 -18.79 3.68
N VAL A 63 3.75 -19.71 4.50
CA VAL A 63 4.90 -19.43 5.38
C VAL A 63 6.17 -19.24 4.55
N VAL A 64 6.36 -20.04 3.50
CA VAL A 64 7.47 -19.91 2.56
C VAL A 64 7.38 -18.60 1.80
N SER A 65 6.22 -18.25 1.23
CA SER A 65 6.06 -17.00 0.48
C SER A 65 6.25 -15.78 1.38
N LYS A 66 5.76 -15.80 2.63
CA LYS A 66 5.99 -14.72 3.59
C LYS A 66 7.45 -14.63 4.01
N ALA A 67 8.12 -15.77 4.21
CA ALA A 67 9.55 -15.80 4.54
C ALA A 67 10.42 -15.37 3.35
N GLU A 68 10.04 -15.73 2.13
CA GLU A 68 10.65 -15.27 0.89
C GLU A 68 10.44 -13.76 0.73
N ALA A 69 9.23 -13.26 0.95
CA ALA A 69 8.96 -11.83 0.97
C ALA A 69 9.83 -11.07 1.99
N MET A 70 9.97 -11.60 3.21
CA MET A 70 10.88 -11.04 4.22
C MET A 70 12.36 -11.14 3.81
N ALA A 71 12.77 -12.26 3.20
CA ALA A 71 14.13 -12.49 2.72
C ALA A 71 14.52 -11.56 1.56
N THR A 72 13.53 -11.24 0.73
CA THR A 72 13.67 -10.55 -0.55
C THR A 72 13.41 -9.05 -0.39
N GLY A 73 12.80 -8.63 0.73
CA GLY A 73 12.37 -7.25 0.98
C GLY A 73 11.08 -6.87 0.23
N THR A 74 10.47 -7.80 -0.50
CA THR A 74 9.36 -7.62 -1.44
C THR A 74 8.03 -7.21 -0.81
N THR A 75 7.91 -7.23 0.51
CA THR A 75 6.68 -6.83 1.22
C THR A 75 7.02 -6.10 2.52
N VAL A 76 8.11 -5.32 2.50
CA VAL A 76 8.27 -4.27 3.50
C VAL A 76 7.32 -3.17 3.09
N GLN A 77 6.16 -3.09 3.75
CA GLN A 77 5.27 -1.94 3.61
C GLN A 77 6.10 -0.69 3.86
N THR A 78 6.24 0.13 2.83
CA THR A 78 7.03 1.35 2.92
C THR A 78 6.31 2.36 3.79
N PRO A 79 7.01 3.39 4.29
CA PRO A 79 6.36 4.48 5.02
C PRO A 79 5.20 5.09 4.23
N ARG A 80 5.34 5.19 2.90
CA ARG A 80 4.31 5.69 2.00
C ARG A 80 3.12 4.74 1.88
N ASP A 81 3.34 3.45 1.68
CA ASP A 81 2.25 2.46 1.58
C ASP A 81 1.43 2.41 2.87
N LYS A 82 2.10 2.49 4.03
CA LYS A 82 1.43 2.55 5.33
C LYS A 82 0.58 3.81 5.49
N TRP A 83 1.12 4.94 5.05
CA TRP A 83 0.39 6.22 5.08
C TRP A 83 -0.84 6.20 4.17
N LEU A 84 -0.71 5.70 2.94
CA LEU A 84 -1.83 5.60 2.01
C LEU A 84 -2.90 4.61 2.49
N ALA A 85 -2.49 3.46 3.04
CA ALA A 85 -3.41 2.51 3.65
C ALA A 85 -4.12 3.12 4.87
N ALA A 86 -3.39 3.89 5.69
CA ALA A 86 -3.94 4.59 6.85
C ALA A 86 -4.96 5.67 6.45
N ILE A 87 -4.71 6.43 5.38
CA ILE A 87 -5.69 7.39 4.85
C ILE A 87 -6.94 6.67 4.36
N ALA A 88 -6.80 5.63 3.54
CA ALA A 88 -7.94 4.89 3.00
C ALA A 88 -8.79 4.23 4.10
N GLU A 89 -8.14 3.77 5.18
CA GLU A 89 -8.83 3.24 6.34
C GLU A 89 -9.48 4.36 7.17
N ALA A 90 -8.82 5.51 7.36
CA ALA A 90 -9.40 6.67 8.02
C ALA A 90 -10.67 7.16 7.30
N ASP A 91 -10.63 7.26 5.97
CA ASP A 91 -11.77 7.66 5.14
C ASP A 91 -12.91 6.62 5.22
N ARG A 92 -12.58 5.32 5.33
CA ARG A 92 -13.58 4.27 5.53
C ARG A 92 -14.26 4.40 6.90
N ILE A 93 -13.48 4.57 7.97
CA ILE A 93 -14.02 4.70 9.34
C ILE A 93 -14.87 5.96 9.47
N GLU A 94 -14.47 7.06 8.83
CA GLU A 94 -15.29 8.27 8.76
C GLU A 94 -16.59 8.04 7.99
N ALA A 95 -16.55 7.36 6.85
CA ALA A 95 -17.75 7.05 6.06
C ALA A 95 -18.71 6.07 6.76
N GLU A 96 -18.17 5.13 7.55
CA GLU A 96 -18.95 4.12 8.30
C GLU A 96 -19.45 4.62 9.66
N SER A 97 -18.89 5.72 10.18
CA SER A 97 -19.46 6.34 11.37
C SER A 97 -20.84 6.91 11.06
N VAL A 98 -21.75 6.87 12.03
CA VAL A 98 -23.11 7.39 11.89
C VAL A 98 -23.46 8.06 13.22
N GLY A 99 -24.09 9.25 13.17
CA GLY A 99 -24.51 9.98 14.37
C GLY A 99 -23.48 10.97 14.94
N LEU A 100 -22.40 11.23 14.21
CA LEU A 100 -21.47 12.37 14.40
C LEU A 100 -21.62 13.36 13.23
N ASP A 101 -22.82 13.49 12.68
CA ASP A 101 -23.10 14.43 11.59
C ASP A 101 -23.25 15.85 12.15
N ASP A 102 -23.00 16.85 11.30
CA ASP A 102 -23.02 18.27 11.66
C ASP A 102 -24.26 18.63 12.47
N VAL A 103 -24.05 19.00 13.74
CA VAL A 103 -25.13 19.52 14.57
C VAL A 103 -25.30 20.97 14.19
N TYR A 104 -26.38 21.27 13.46
CA TYR A 104 -26.79 22.64 13.22
C TYR A 104 -27.22 23.27 14.54
N ASP A 105 -26.36 24.08 15.15
CA ASP A 105 -26.70 24.84 16.34
C ASP A 105 -27.52 26.07 15.93
N GLU A 106 -28.85 25.97 16.09
CA GLU A 106 -29.82 27.01 15.79
C GLU A 106 -29.55 28.32 16.57
N TYR A 107 -28.82 28.26 17.70
CA TYR A 107 -28.54 29.43 18.54
C TYR A 107 -27.30 30.21 18.10
N ILE A 108 -26.36 29.56 17.40
CA ILE A 108 -25.07 30.14 16.99
C ILE A 108 -25.02 30.41 15.48
N GLY A 109 -25.85 29.73 14.67
CA GLY A 109 -25.95 29.96 13.23
C GLY A 109 -24.68 29.60 12.45
N VAL A 110 -23.89 28.66 12.97
CA VAL A 110 -22.63 28.17 12.38
C VAL A 110 -22.70 26.65 12.33
N GLU A 111 -22.30 26.05 11.20
CA GLU A 111 -22.00 24.62 11.10
C GLU A 111 -20.80 24.31 12.01
N ILE A 112 -21.04 23.56 13.08
CA ILE A 112 -19.97 23.05 13.93
C ILE A 112 -19.51 21.74 13.30
N ASP A 113 -18.37 21.76 12.61
CA ASP A 113 -17.64 20.53 12.24
C ASP A 113 -17.28 19.82 13.56
N PRO A 114 -17.90 18.68 13.90
CA PRO A 114 -17.86 18.13 15.24
C PRO A 114 -16.53 17.46 15.58
N GLY A 115 -15.46 17.68 14.82
CA GLY A 115 -14.17 17.03 15.07
C GLY A 115 -14.31 15.51 15.02
N ARG A 116 -15.14 15.01 14.09
CA ARG A 116 -15.49 13.59 14.01
C ARG A 116 -14.27 12.70 13.89
N ARG A 117 -13.32 13.10 13.04
CA ARG A 117 -12.02 12.41 12.91
C ARG A 117 -11.18 12.50 14.18
N GLU A 118 -11.28 13.58 14.95
CA GLU A 118 -10.58 13.76 16.24
C GLU A 118 -11.15 12.83 17.31
N THR A 119 -12.48 12.73 17.42
CA THR A 119 -13.16 11.79 18.32
C THR A 119 -12.83 10.33 17.96
N ILE A 120 -12.82 10.00 16.67
CA ILE A 120 -12.40 8.67 16.19
C ILE A 120 -10.91 8.44 16.51
N ALA A 121 -10.05 9.43 16.27
CA ALA A 121 -8.62 9.34 16.54
C ALA A 121 -8.33 9.09 18.02
N ASP A 122 -9.01 9.78 18.93
CA ASP A 122 -8.90 9.58 20.38
C ASP A 122 -9.32 8.16 20.76
N SER A 123 -10.45 7.67 20.22
CA SER A 123 -10.91 6.30 20.48
C SER A 123 -9.93 5.23 19.98
N VAL A 124 -9.30 5.46 18.81
CA VAL A 124 -8.29 4.56 18.23
C VAL A 124 -6.99 4.63 19.04
N ALA A 125 -6.59 5.81 19.51
CA ALA A 125 -5.41 6.00 20.35
C ALA A 125 -5.57 5.30 21.72
N ASP A 126 -6.74 5.44 22.36
CA ASP A 126 -7.08 4.78 23.61
C ASP A 126 -7.10 3.24 23.49
N ALA A 127 -7.55 2.73 22.34
CA ALA A 127 -7.50 1.31 22.00
C ALA A 127 -6.09 0.81 21.66
N ARG A 128 -5.05 1.65 21.72
CA ARG A 128 -3.67 1.37 21.27
C ARG A 128 -3.60 0.93 19.80
N GLY A 129 -4.42 1.57 18.95
CA GLY A 129 -4.42 1.38 17.51
C GLY A 129 -3.11 1.84 16.84
N ASP A 130 -3.03 1.66 15.52
CA ASP A 130 -1.84 2.02 14.74
C ASP A 130 -1.58 3.54 14.83
N PRO A 131 -0.41 3.99 15.31
CA PRO A 131 -0.06 5.42 15.37
C PRO A 131 -0.11 6.14 14.02
N VAL A 132 0.07 5.42 12.90
CA VAL A 132 -0.02 6.01 11.55
C VAL A 132 -1.48 6.30 11.20
N LEU A 133 -2.41 5.44 11.60
CA LEU A 133 -3.85 5.63 11.42
C LEU A 133 -4.36 6.82 12.23
N VAL A 134 -3.94 6.94 13.49
CA VAL A 134 -4.27 8.11 14.34
C VAL A 134 -3.79 9.40 13.68
N LYS A 135 -2.57 9.42 13.13
CA LYS A 135 -2.06 10.59 12.40
C LYS A 135 -2.84 10.89 11.11
N ALA A 136 -3.27 9.86 10.38
CA ALA A 136 -4.05 10.03 9.17
C ALA A 136 -5.47 10.56 9.47
N LEU A 137 -6.07 10.17 10.58
CA LEU A 137 -7.35 10.70 11.06
C LEU A 137 -7.22 12.18 11.46
N LEU A 138 -6.20 12.53 12.26
CA LEU A 138 -6.00 13.91 12.73
C LEU A 138 -5.54 14.87 11.64
N ASN A 139 -4.71 14.41 10.71
CA ASN A 139 -4.11 15.26 9.67
C ASN A 139 -4.14 14.58 8.29
N PRO A 140 -5.32 14.43 7.67
CA PRO A 140 -5.45 13.78 6.37
C PRO A 140 -4.76 14.53 5.25
N SER A 141 -4.64 15.86 5.36
CA SER A 141 -3.94 16.70 4.40
C SER A 141 -2.42 16.76 4.60
N ALA A 142 -1.86 16.00 5.55
CA ALA A 142 -0.42 15.98 5.75
C ALA A 142 0.32 15.49 4.48
N PRO A 143 1.50 16.03 4.19
CA PRO A 143 2.25 15.67 2.99
C PRO A 143 2.56 14.16 3.01
N THR A 144 2.20 13.50 1.91
CA THR A 144 2.46 12.06 1.73
C THR A 144 3.97 11.80 1.84
N PRO A 145 4.39 10.75 2.56
CA PRO A 145 5.80 10.38 2.62
C PRO A 145 6.42 10.22 1.24
N GLU A 146 7.67 10.66 1.12
CA GLU A 146 8.39 10.64 -0.15
C GLU A 146 8.56 9.21 -0.69
N VAL A 147 8.64 9.08 -2.01
CA VAL A 147 8.89 7.78 -2.66
C VAL A 147 10.29 7.30 -2.26
N THR A 148 10.38 6.11 -1.68
CA THR A 148 11.62 5.49 -1.24
C THR A 148 12.21 4.55 -2.29
N LEU A 149 13.46 4.11 -2.10
CA LEU A 149 14.07 3.09 -2.95
C LEU A 149 13.32 1.75 -2.85
N GLN A 150 12.72 1.46 -1.69
CA GLN A 150 11.88 0.28 -1.51
C GLN A 150 10.57 0.38 -2.31
N ASP A 151 9.95 1.56 -2.37
CA ASP A 151 8.77 1.79 -3.22
C ASP A 151 9.11 1.52 -4.69
N ALA A 152 10.29 1.97 -5.12
CA ALA A 152 10.74 1.75 -6.49
C ALA A 152 10.85 0.26 -6.84
N VAL A 153 11.35 -0.56 -5.91
CA VAL A 153 11.43 -2.02 -6.08
C VAL A 153 10.04 -2.64 -6.17
N ASN A 154 9.11 -2.24 -5.31
CA ASN A 154 7.74 -2.75 -5.30
C ASN A 154 7.03 -2.44 -6.63
N ILE A 155 7.08 -1.17 -7.07
CA ILE A 155 6.53 -0.73 -8.37
C ILE A 155 7.12 -1.55 -9.52
N TYR A 156 8.44 -1.71 -9.54
CA TYR A 156 9.10 -2.48 -10.61
C TYR A 156 8.70 -3.96 -10.59
N LEU A 157 8.50 -4.55 -9.42
CA LEU A 157 8.05 -5.94 -9.30
C LEU A 157 6.63 -6.13 -9.83
N GLU A 158 5.73 -5.21 -9.51
CA GLU A 158 4.34 -5.26 -9.94
C GLU A 158 4.20 -5.01 -11.46
N GLU A 159 4.85 -3.96 -11.98
CA GLU A 159 4.70 -3.56 -13.37
C GLU A 159 5.49 -4.44 -14.35
N ARG A 160 6.71 -4.86 -13.98
CA ARG A 160 7.67 -5.46 -14.93
C ARG A 160 7.96 -6.93 -14.67
N LEU A 161 7.71 -7.40 -13.46
CA LEU A 161 8.05 -8.76 -13.05
C LEU A 161 6.85 -9.47 -12.38
N SER A 162 5.63 -9.13 -12.76
CA SER A 162 4.43 -9.90 -12.38
C SER A 162 4.40 -11.25 -13.12
N GLY A 163 3.73 -12.25 -12.56
CA GLY A 163 3.60 -13.59 -13.18
C GLY A 163 4.70 -14.61 -12.86
N PRO A 164 4.42 -15.92 -12.91
CA PRO A 164 5.37 -16.99 -12.55
C PRO A 164 6.56 -17.12 -13.52
N GLU A 165 6.43 -16.67 -14.76
CA GLU A 165 7.46 -16.71 -15.80
C GLU A 165 8.66 -15.78 -15.51
N ASN A 166 8.46 -14.77 -14.66
CA ASN A 166 9.46 -13.74 -14.34
C ASN A 166 10.30 -14.07 -13.10
N GLU A 167 10.26 -15.31 -12.62
CA GLU A 167 10.92 -15.73 -11.38
C GLU A 167 12.44 -15.52 -11.40
N ALA A 168 13.11 -15.83 -12.51
CA ALA A 168 14.54 -15.58 -12.67
C ALA A 168 14.88 -14.07 -12.57
N GLY A 169 13.97 -13.21 -13.03
CA GLY A 169 14.08 -11.76 -12.92
C GLY A 169 13.96 -11.29 -11.48
N ARG A 170 13.02 -11.84 -10.70
CA ARG A 170 12.84 -11.54 -9.27
C ARG A 170 14.06 -11.94 -8.45
N VAL A 171 14.58 -13.15 -8.67
CA VAL A 171 15.80 -13.64 -8.00
C VAL A 171 17.01 -12.75 -8.33
N ARG A 172 17.10 -12.25 -9.56
CA ARG A 172 18.16 -11.31 -9.94
C ARG A 172 17.98 -9.97 -9.23
N LEU A 173 16.76 -9.43 -9.21
CA LEU A 173 16.44 -8.16 -8.56
C LEU A 173 16.79 -8.20 -7.08
N SER A 174 16.34 -9.24 -6.37
CA SER A 174 16.58 -9.41 -4.94
C SER A 174 18.08 -9.51 -4.62
N ARG A 175 18.85 -10.23 -5.43
CA ARG A 175 20.29 -10.33 -5.28
C ARG A 175 20.99 -8.98 -5.45
N VAL A 176 20.53 -8.15 -6.39
CA VAL A 176 21.09 -6.81 -6.61
C VAL A 176 20.72 -5.88 -5.46
N PHE A 177 19.44 -5.84 -5.07
CA PHE A 177 18.98 -4.96 -3.98
C PHE A 177 19.49 -5.37 -2.60
N LYS A 178 19.86 -6.64 -2.40
CA LYS A 178 20.63 -7.05 -1.23
C LYS A 178 21.99 -6.35 -1.17
N ARG A 179 22.72 -6.26 -2.30
CA ARG A 179 24.01 -5.54 -2.35
C ARG A 179 23.81 -4.04 -2.19
N VAL A 180 22.72 -3.49 -2.74
CA VAL A 180 22.37 -2.08 -2.55
C VAL A 180 22.12 -1.79 -1.07
N LYS A 181 21.39 -2.66 -0.38
CA LYS A 181 21.14 -2.56 1.06
C LYS A 181 22.44 -2.63 1.88
N GLU A 182 23.35 -3.52 1.51
CA GLU A 182 24.67 -3.63 2.15
C GLU A 182 25.54 -2.38 1.93
N ALA A 183 25.40 -1.71 0.78
CA ALA A 183 26.21 -0.55 0.43
C ALA A 183 25.67 0.78 0.98
N LEU A 184 24.35 0.98 0.91
CA LEU A 184 23.69 2.27 1.19
C LEU A 184 22.87 2.28 2.49
N GLY A 185 22.62 1.11 3.09
CA GLY A 185 21.77 0.99 4.28
C GLY A 185 20.33 0.58 3.93
N ASP A 186 19.39 0.85 4.82
CA ASP A 186 18.04 0.35 4.65
C ASP A 186 17.30 1.03 3.48
N LEU A 187 16.65 0.21 2.65
CA LEU A 187 16.02 0.67 1.41
C LEU A 187 14.78 1.54 1.68
N SER A 188 14.13 1.30 2.83
CA SER A 188 12.92 2.01 3.25
C SER A 188 13.20 3.40 3.82
N SER A 189 14.44 3.69 4.21
CA SER A 189 14.83 4.99 4.76
C SER A 189 15.38 5.97 3.70
N ILE A 190 15.68 5.49 2.50
CA ILE A 190 16.30 6.29 1.45
C ILE A 190 15.21 6.79 0.49
N ALA A 191 14.92 8.08 0.54
CA ALA A 191 14.05 8.75 -0.42
C ALA A 191 14.74 8.82 -1.81
N LEU A 192 13.97 8.67 -2.88
CA LEU A 192 14.49 8.75 -4.25
C LEU A 192 15.03 10.14 -4.58
N VAL A 193 14.46 11.19 -3.99
CA VAL A 193 14.90 12.59 -4.16
C VAL A 193 16.28 12.86 -3.55
N ASP A 194 16.66 12.10 -2.53
CA ASP A 194 17.96 12.25 -1.85
C ASP A 194 19.09 11.52 -2.56
N LEU A 195 18.80 10.69 -3.58
CA LEU A 195 19.81 9.95 -4.31
C LEU A 195 20.74 10.88 -5.07
N LYS A 196 22.00 10.96 -4.61
CA LYS A 196 23.03 11.79 -5.23
C LYS A 196 23.98 10.93 -6.06
N ARG A 197 24.73 11.61 -6.93
CA ARG A 197 25.83 10.98 -7.69
C ARG A 197 26.86 10.31 -6.77
N LYS A 198 27.05 10.83 -5.55
CA LYS A 198 27.94 10.24 -4.54
C LYS A 198 27.51 8.82 -4.16
N ASP A 199 26.22 8.59 -3.98
CA ASP A 199 25.68 7.29 -3.58
C ASP A 199 25.82 6.27 -4.71
N SER A 200 25.64 6.72 -5.97
CA SER A 200 25.88 5.87 -7.14
C SER A 200 27.35 5.44 -7.27
N ARG A 201 28.30 6.32 -6.90
CA ARG A 201 29.73 5.99 -6.89
C ARG A 201 30.06 5.04 -5.74
N ALA A 202 29.53 5.31 -4.55
CA ALA A 202 29.69 4.44 -3.39
C ALA A 202 29.18 3.02 -3.66
N LEU A 203 27.99 2.90 -4.27
CA LEU A 203 27.44 1.62 -4.68
C LEU A 203 28.34 0.91 -5.71
N ARG A 204 28.79 1.62 -6.75
CA ARG A 204 29.68 1.05 -7.76
C ARG A 204 30.98 0.53 -7.15
N ASP A 205 31.61 1.34 -6.29
CA ASP A 205 32.90 1.02 -5.69
C ASP A 205 32.75 -0.13 -4.68
N PHE A 206 31.66 -0.18 -3.91
CA PHE A 206 31.28 -1.33 -3.08
C PHE A 206 31.09 -2.59 -3.93
N MET A 207 30.36 -2.51 -5.03
CA MET A 207 30.11 -3.67 -5.90
C MET A 207 31.39 -4.21 -6.52
N LEU A 208 32.29 -3.34 -6.97
CA LEU A 208 33.61 -3.74 -7.50
C LEU A 208 34.48 -4.43 -6.43
N ASN A 209 34.38 -4.00 -5.17
CA ASN A 209 35.12 -4.60 -4.06
C ASN A 209 34.43 -5.84 -3.46
N SER A 210 33.15 -6.04 -3.73
CA SER A 210 32.39 -7.15 -3.17
C SER A 210 32.74 -8.49 -3.83
N SER A 211 32.76 -9.54 -3.01
CA SER A 211 33.21 -10.86 -3.43
C SER A 211 32.18 -11.59 -4.31
N ARG A 212 32.70 -12.41 -5.22
CA ARG A 212 31.93 -13.33 -6.06
C ARG A 212 31.93 -14.73 -5.45
N ASN A 213 30.83 -15.47 -5.64
CA ASN A 213 30.78 -16.90 -5.35
C ASN A 213 31.84 -17.64 -6.18
N GLY A 214 32.79 -18.28 -5.51
CA GLY A 214 33.94 -18.94 -6.14
C GLY A 214 35.26 -18.15 -6.09
N GLY A 215 35.33 -17.08 -5.30
CA GLY A 215 36.56 -16.31 -5.10
C GLY A 215 36.73 -15.16 -6.11
N GLY A 216 37.45 -14.12 -5.68
CA GLY A 216 37.70 -12.90 -6.43
C GLY A 216 36.57 -11.85 -6.34
N THR A 217 36.82 -10.70 -6.94
CA THR A 217 35.90 -9.56 -7.01
C THR A 217 34.91 -9.70 -8.17
N LEU A 218 33.82 -8.93 -8.12
CA LEU A 218 32.88 -8.85 -9.24
C LEU A 218 33.55 -8.23 -10.47
N LYS A 219 33.30 -8.85 -11.63
CA LYS A 219 33.78 -8.32 -12.91
C LYS A 219 33.10 -6.96 -13.19
N PRO A 220 33.81 -5.97 -13.75
CA PRO A 220 33.23 -4.67 -14.11
C PRO A 220 31.99 -4.77 -15.00
N ALA A 221 31.98 -5.71 -15.96
CA ALA A 221 30.83 -5.97 -16.82
C ALA A 221 29.58 -6.45 -16.03
N THR A 222 29.77 -7.21 -14.96
CA THR A 222 28.67 -7.65 -14.08
C THR A 222 28.15 -6.47 -13.27
N VAL A 223 29.04 -5.66 -12.69
CA VAL A 223 28.66 -4.44 -11.95
C VAL A 223 27.86 -3.51 -12.85
N HIS A 224 28.30 -3.29 -14.09
CA HIS A 224 27.58 -2.45 -15.05
C HIS A 224 26.15 -2.97 -15.32
N ARG A 225 25.98 -4.29 -15.51
CA ARG A 225 24.66 -4.92 -15.71
C ARG A 225 23.75 -4.81 -14.49
N GLU A 226 24.30 -4.82 -13.28
CA GLU A 226 23.53 -4.69 -12.05
C GLU A 226 23.17 -3.22 -11.78
N LEU A 227 24.07 -2.28 -12.04
CA LEU A 227 23.78 -0.84 -11.99
C LEU A 227 22.72 -0.43 -13.02
N ASN A 228 22.72 -1.01 -14.22
CA ASN A 228 21.67 -0.77 -15.21
C ASN A 228 20.30 -1.28 -14.73
N LEU A 229 20.26 -2.36 -13.93
CA LEU A 229 19.01 -2.82 -13.33
C LEU A 229 18.52 -1.82 -12.26
N VAL A 230 19.41 -1.34 -11.39
CA VAL A 230 19.07 -0.30 -10.40
C VAL A 230 18.56 0.96 -11.09
N ARG A 231 19.22 1.39 -12.17
CA ARG A 231 18.75 2.51 -13.00
C ARG A 231 17.35 2.25 -13.54
N ALA A 232 17.07 1.07 -14.09
CA ALA A 232 15.76 0.74 -14.64
C ALA A 232 14.66 0.80 -13.58
N VAL A 233 14.94 0.33 -12.35
CA VAL A 233 14.01 0.37 -11.22
C VAL A 233 13.71 1.80 -10.80
N VAL A 234 14.74 2.64 -10.61
CA VAL A 234 14.56 4.05 -10.26
C VAL A 234 13.82 4.80 -11.36
N SER A 235 14.14 4.54 -12.63
CA SER A 235 13.44 5.13 -13.78
C SER A 235 11.96 4.74 -13.84
N ALA A 236 11.62 3.49 -13.56
CA ALA A 236 10.21 3.04 -13.51
C ALA A 236 9.45 3.78 -12.40
N ALA A 237 10.04 3.90 -11.21
CA ALA A 237 9.44 4.60 -10.08
C ALA A 237 9.22 6.10 -10.33
N LEU A 238 10.20 6.77 -10.95
CA LEU A 238 10.05 8.18 -11.33
C LEU A 238 8.94 8.38 -12.37
N ALA A 239 8.84 7.47 -13.35
CA ALA A 239 7.76 7.51 -14.34
C ALA A 239 6.39 7.33 -13.68
N ALA A 240 6.23 6.32 -12.81
CA ALA A 240 4.99 6.08 -12.08
C ALA A 240 4.61 7.26 -11.15
N SER A 241 5.59 7.84 -10.44
CA SER A 241 5.36 9.02 -9.59
C SER A 241 4.96 10.27 -10.39
N SER A 242 5.53 10.46 -11.58
CA SER A 242 5.15 11.60 -12.44
C SER A 242 3.76 11.43 -13.04
N ALA A 243 3.40 10.21 -13.46
CA ALA A 243 2.09 9.90 -14.01
C ALA A 243 0.98 10.05 -12.96
N THR A 244 1.25 9.66 -11.72
CA THR A 244 0.30 9.85 -10.60
C THR A 244 0.08 11.32 -10.30
N LEU A 245 1.14 12.15 -10.22
CA LEU A 245 1.03 13.60 -10.01
C LEU A 245 0.20 14.29 -11.12
N GLU A 246 0.40 13.90 -12.37
CA GLU A 246 -0.38 14.44 -13.50
C GLU A 246 -1.85 13.99 -13.46
N ALA A 247 -2.13 12.76 -13.01
CA ALA A 247 -3.50 12.29 -12.81
C ALA A 247 -4.21 13.06 -11.69
N THR A 248 -3.54 13.34 -10.56
CA THR A 248 -4.13 14.11 -9.44
C THR A 248 -4.42 15.55 -9.83
N LYS A 249 -3.51 16.20 -10.58
CA LYS A 249 -3.75 17.55 -11.14
C LYS A 249 -4.96 17.58 -12.06
N ARG A 250 -5.10 16.61 -12.96
CA ARG A 250 -6.26 16.52 -13.87
C ARG A 250 -7.58 16.30 -13.12
N GLN A 251 -7.56 15.53 -12.04
CA GLN A 251 -8.74 15.27 -11.22
C GLN A 251 -9.17 16.52 -10.44
N SER A 252 -8.22 17.24 -9.84
CA SER A 252 -8.50 18.52 -9.17
C SER A 252 -9.02 19.58 -10.14
N ASP A 253 -8.42 19.72 -11.33
CA ASP A 253 -8.93 20.61 -12.38
C ASP A 253 -10.36 20.29 -12.80
N ARG A 254 -10.73 19.01 -12.87
CA ARG A 254 -12.11 18.59 -13.20
C ARG A 254 -13.09 18.93 -12.08
N SER A 255 -12.69 18.73 -10.82
CA SER A 255 -13.51 19.08 -9.65
C SER A 255 -13.71 20.60 -9.56
N LEU A 256 -12.66 21.40 -9.76
CA LEU A 256 -12.74 22.85 -9.80
C LEU A 256 -13.68 23.35 -10.91
N ARG A 257 -13.64 22.71 -12.10
CA ARG A 257 -14.58 23.02 -13.19
C ARG A 257 -16.03 22.68 -12.86
N GLN A 258 -16.28 21.59 -12.13
CA GLN A 258 -17.64 21.26 -11.67
C GLN A 258 -18.16 22.25 -10.64
N GLN A 259 -17.32 22.69 -9.70
CA GLN A 259 -17.68 23.71 -8.72
C GLN A 259 -17.96 25.06 -9.39
N LEU A 260 -17.16 25.46 -10.38
CA LEU A 260 -17.42 26.66 -11.19
C LEU A 260 -18.79 26.60 -11.88
N PHE A 261 -19.13 25.47 -12.48
CA PHE A 261 -20.42 25.29 -13.14
C PHE A 261 -21.59 25.37 -12.14
N GLN A 262 -21.45 24.79 -10.95
CA GLN A 262 -22.45 24.93 -9.89
C GLN A 262 -22.62 26.38 -9.43
N ILE A 263 -21.53 27.14 -9.34
CA ILE A 263 -21.60 28.57 -9.00
C ILE A 263 -22.31 29.35 -10.11
N GLU A 264 -22.05 29.04 -11.38
CA GLU A 264 -22.73 29.67 -12.51
C GLU A 264 -24.24 29.36 -12.51
N ASP A 265 -24.63 28.11 -12.25
CA ASP A 265 -26.03 27.71 -12.12
C ASP A 265 -26.72 28.43 -10.94
N LEU A 266 -26.06 28.49 -9.78
CA LEU A 266 -26.57 29.22 -8.61
C LEU A 266 -26.71 30.71 -8.87
N GLN A 267 -25.79 31.31 -9.64
CA GLN A 267 -25.91 32.71 -10.04
C GLN A 267 -27.09 32.95 -10.98
N ALA A 268 -27.36 32.01 -11.90
CA ALA A 268 -28.53 32.05 -12.76
C ALA A 268 -29.82 31.96 -11.92
N GLU A 269 -29.91 31.02 -10.98
CA GLU A 269 -31.06 30.87 -10.08
C GLU A 269 -31.29 32.10 -9.20
N ILE A 270 -30.22 32.67 -8.62
CA ILE A 270 -30.30 33.94 -7.87
C ILE A 270 -30.80 35.08 -8.76
N SER A 271 -30.39 35.13 -10.03
CA SER A 271 -30.84 36.17 -10.96
C SER A 271 -32.33 36.05 -11.30
N GLU A 272 -32.83 34.82 -11.48
CA GLU A 272 -34.26 34.55 -11.71
C GLU A 272 -35.10 34.90 -10.48
N LEU A 273 -34.63 34.54 -9.29
CA LEU A 273 -35.30 34.89 -8.03
C LEU A 273 -35.35 36.40 -7.79
N ARG A 274 -34.28 37.14 -8.12
CA ARG A 274 -34.26 38.61 -8.06
C ARG A 274 -35.25 39.23 -9.05
N ALA A 275 -35.27 38.76 -10.29
CA ALA A 275 -36.25 39.23 -11.28
C ALA A 275 -37.69 38.92 -10.84
N GLY A 276 -37.93 37.74 -10.27
CA GLY A 276 -39.22 37.36 -9.67
C GLY A 276 -39.61 38.26 -8.50
N GLY A 277 -38.66 38.58 -7.61
CA GLY A 277 -38.85 39.50 -6.49
C GLY A 277 -39.21 40.92 -6.94
N GLU A 278 -38.50 41.46 -7.93
CA GLU A 278 -38.80 42.78 -8.52
C GLU A 278 -40.22 42.82 -9.11
N THR A 279 -40.67 41.73 -9.75
CA THR A 279 -42.05 41.65 -10.26
C THR A 279 -43.09 41.58 -9.15
N LEU A 280 -42.77 40.96 -8.01
CA LEU A 280 -43.66 40.87 -6.85
C LEU A 280 -43.77 42.22 -6.15
N GLU A 281 -42.65 42.91 -5.94
CA GLU A 281 -42.60 44.26 -5.37
C GLU A 281 -43.34 45.27 -6.24
N ALA A 282 -43.17 45.21 -7.57
CA ALA A 282 -43.92 46.04 -8.50
C ALA A 282 -45.45 45.81 -8.39
N ARG A 283 -45.89 44.56 -8.20
CA ARG A 283 -47.31 44.21 -8.01
C ARG A 283 -47.86 44.66 -6.66
N ILE A 284 -47.05 44.60 -5.61
CA ILE A 284 -47.42 45.10 -4.27
C ILE A 284 -47.57 46.63 -4.32
N ASN A 285 -46.60 47.34 -4.90
CA ASN A 285 -46.64 48.80 -5.02
C ASN A 285 -47.82 49.29 -5.87
N ALA A 286 -48.13 48.61 -6.98
CA ALA A 286 -49.30 48.92 -7.79
C ALA A 286 -50.62 48.72 -7.02
N ARG A 287 -50.69 47.70 -6.14
CA ARG A 287 -51.86 47.42 -5.33
C ARG A 287 -52.04 48.40 -4.16
N VAL A 288 -50.93 48.89 -3.59
CA VAL A 288 -50.94 49.94 -2.56
C VAL A 288 -51.40 51.29 -3.14
N GLN A 289 -50.97 51.63 -4.36
CA GLN A 289 -51.42 52.83 -5.07
C GLN A 289 -52.90 52.77 -5.47
N ALA A 290 -53.41 51.59 -5.85
CA ALA A 290 -54.82 51.40 -6.19
C ALA A 290 -55.77 51.42 -4.98
N GLY A 291 -55.26 51.25 -3.75
CA GLY A 291 -56.04 51.28 -2.51
C GLY A 291 -56.03 52.62 -1.77
N THR A 292 -55.35 53.64 -2.31
CA THR A 292 -55.20 54.98 -1.70
C THR A 292 -55.85 56.11 -2.52
N ALA A 293 -56.65 55.77 -3.52
CA ALA A 293 -57.52 56.69 -4.26
C ALA A 293 -58.98 56.47 -3.87
#